data_AF-A0A1M6DI92-F1
#
_entry.id   AF-A0A1M6DI92-F1
#
_cell.length_a   1.000
_cell.length_b   1.000
_cell.length_c   1.000
_cell.angle_alpha   90.00
_cell.angle_beta   90.00
_cell.angle_gamma   90.00
#
_symmetry.space_group_name_H-M   'P 1'
#
loop_
_entity.id
_entity.type
_entity.pdbx_description
1 polymer ?
#
loop_
_entity_poly.entity_id
_entity_poly.type
_entity_poly.pdbx_seq_one_letter_code
_entity_poly.pdbx_strand_id
1 'polypeptide(L)'
;MESEIKEVKGLGRFYNKDSRTFRKREWKGFKDTMYDYGRWLKLYGYMTVRLGAHPILMIKALKRYRWMVSFLTASNMIDKHTLGLRGKELRYAHEQFFSLVHSSVDCVATMIVRDKHIRPNSKKAAKLREKTIMFDEMTPKFIMAGFPTLKWVDIAMLAVGMPSEIDQSANPYYIDVVEHFGLAPDLCPFPATESGVAVADDYPIVGKTYITSSMPCDGSLGQVAFMTRYLKDIPIFQITPPQRFKEEQVQDYAVKNLQVCIEFIETHYNVKWDWDSFWKGCQMYNEEVQCMLNKWDVNCTDYPQVCNGALALQREYEFMGTGCLDPFFLKTDLKVDKMMKKGYEQDRKNDANKPKYRAIVWACPAHYYTNFTYWAQHCWGVKTMVDMECMLSHHFMHIGDKDQAMIDMAKSYEKMMMRSHTNGGYANSLDECWKMCEKFNANIVIMFDHVSCKNVGGLHGLFEEQARERGIHMIWIPHDLMDARTVSRREMREAFNKYMINVFREKPLDPTLVDYEDTLAW
;
A
#
# COMPACT_ATOMS: atom_id res chain seq x y z
N MET A 1 26.95 28.86 -4.95
CA MET A 1 27.33 27.69 -5.75
C MET A 1 26.06 26.87 -5.88
N GLU A 2 25.37 27.07 -7.00
CA GLU A 2 23.98 26.64 -7.24
C GLU A 2 23.81 25.14 -6.96
N SER A 3 22.95 24.81 -6.00
CA SER A 3 22.49 23.45 -5.73
C SER A 3 21.39 23.09 -6.75
N GLU A 4 21.73 23.17 -8.03
CA GLU A 4 20.89 22.60 -9.08
C GLU A 4 20.65 21.12 -8.77
N ILE A 5 19.39 20.76 -8.60
CA ILE A 5 18.94 19.38 -8.80
C ILE A 5 19.42 19.03 -10.21
N LYS A 6 20.50 18.26 -10.34
CA LYS A 6 21.02 17.86 -11.65
C LYS A 6 19.88 17.22 -12.43
N GLU A 7 19.42 17.89 -13.48
CA GLU A 7 18.38 17.38 -14.37
C GLU A 7 18.82 16.00 -14.89
N VAL A 8 18.14 14.95 -14.43
CA VAL A 8 18.40 13.60 -14.93
C VAL A 8 17.61 13.45 -16.22
N LYS A 9 18.31 13.37 -17.36
CA LYS A 9 17.70 13.29 -18.69
C LYS A 9 17.79 11.89 -19.27
N GLY A 10 16.81 11.52 -20.09
CA GLY A 10 16.81 10.27 -20.85
C GLY A 10 16.26 9.08 -20.07
N LEU A 11 15.51 9.30 -18.99
CA LEU A 11 14.92 8.24 -18.16
C LEU A 11 13.89 7.41 -18.93
N GLY A 12 13.15 8.01 -19.88
CA GLY A 12 12.21 7.28 -20.73
C GLY A 12 12.89 6.23 -21.62
N ARG A 13 14.19 6.38 -21.90
CA ARG A 13 14.95 5.46 -22.76
C ARG A 13 15.25 4.11 -22.09
N PHE A 14 15.02 3.97 -20.79
CA PHE A 14 15.15 2.69 -20.10
C PHE A 14 13.98 1.76 -20.38
N TYR A 15 12.81 2.31 -20.70
CA TYR A 15 11.63 1.54 -21.09
C TYR A 15 11.77 0.98 -22.51
N ASN A 16 11.12 -0.14 -22.76
CA ASN A 16 11.09 -0.78 -24.06
C ASN A 16 9.72 -1.38 -24.33
N LYS A 17 9.15 -1.07 -25.49
CA LYS A 17 7.87 -1.62 -25.92
C LYS A 17 7.83 -3.15 -25.95
N ASP A 18 8.97 -3.80 -26.24
CA ASP A 18 9.06 -5.25 -26.45
C ASP A 18 9.59 -6.01 -25.21
N SER A 19 9.77 -5.34 -24.06
CA SER A 19 10.40 -5.95 -22.87
C SER A 19 9.63 -5.64 -21.60
N ARG A 20 9.56 -6.64 -20.71
CA ARG A 20 9.01 -6.46 -19.35
C ARG A 20 9.98 -5.78 -18.38
N THR A 21 11.27 -5.81 -18.68
CA THR A 21 12.34 -5.22 -17.88
C THR A 21 12.94 -4.00 -18.56
N PHE A 22 13.58 -3.14 -17.77
CA PHE A 22 14.41 -2.06 -18.31
C PHE A 22 15.52 -2.59 -19.22
N ARG A 23 15.87 -1.81 -20.25
CA ARG A 23 16.93 -2.15 -21.22
C ARG A 23 18.31 -2.29 -20.58
N LYS A 24 18.54 -1.52 -19.52
CA LYS A 24 19.77 -1.48 -18.72
C LYS A 24 19.46 -0.80 -17.39
N ARG A 25 20.31 -1.00 -16.37
CA ARG A 25 20.21 -0.24 -15.12
C ARG A 25 20.79 1.17 -15.31
N GLU A 26 20.23 2.12 -14.58
CA GLU A 26 20.62 3.52 -14.65
C GLU A 26 22.03 3.74 -14.08
N TRP A 27 22.88 4.48 -14.79
CA TRP A 27 24.15 4.94 -14.21
C TRP A 27 23.89 6.16 -13.33
N LYS A 28 23.98 5.97 -12.01
CA LYS A 28 23.70 6.98 -11.00
C LYS A 28 24.92 7.79 -10.55
N GLY A 29 26.07 7.58 -11.21
CA GLY A 29 27.38 7.96 -10.69
C GLY A 29 27.93 6.89 -9.74
N PHE A 30 29.24 6.89 -9.50
CA PHE A 30 29.91 5.75 -8.85
C PHE A 30 29.34 5.39 -7.48
N LYS A 31 29.21 6.37 -6.55
CA LYS A 31 28.73 6.12 -5.18
C LYS A 31 27.29 5.61 -5.14
N ASP A 32 26.42 6.19 -5.93
CA ASP A 32 24.99 5.88 -5.93
C ASP A 32 24.71 4.56 -6.65
N THR A 33 25.40 4.31 -7.76
CA THR A 33 25.28 3.04 -8.50
C THR A 33 25.80 1.86 -7.68
N MET A 34 26.93 2.02 -6.99
CA MET A 34 27.46 0.97 -6.10
C MET A 34 26.52 0.70 -4.91
N TYR A 35 25.90 1.74 -4.35
CA TYR A 35 24.92 1.57 -3.29
C TYR A 35 23.68 0.81 -3.78
N ASP A 36 23.09 1.24 -4.89
CA ASP A 36 21.92 0.61 -5.51
C ASP A 36 22.20 -0.86 -5.88
N TYR A 37 23.35 -1.14 -6.52
CA TYR A 37 23.79 -2.50 -6.79
C TYR A 37 23.96 -3.35 -5.52
N GLY A 38 24.52 -2.77 -4.45
CA GLY A 38 24.60 -3.42 -3.15
C GLY A 38 23.24 -3.75 -2.53
N ARG A 39 22.24 -2.86 -2.70
CA ARG A 39 20.86 -3.11 -2.25
C ARG A 39 20.17 -4.19 -3.07
N TRP A 40 20.41 -4.21 -4.37
CA TRP A 40 19.95 -5.26 -5.28
C TRP A 40 20.50 -6.64 -4.87
N LEU A 41 21.82 -6.73 -4.60
CA LEU A 41 22.43 -7.97 -4.10
C LEU A 41 21.87 -8.38 -2.74
N LYS A 42 21.65 -7.43 -1.83
CA LYS A 42 21.06 -7.68 -0.52
C LYS A 42 19.65 -8.27 -0.65
N LEU A 43 18.83 -7.74 -1.57
CA LEU A 43 17.48 -8.24 -1.83
C LEU A 43 17.52 -9.70 -2.29
N TYR A 44 18.24 -10.01 -3.36
CA TYR A 44 18.31 -11.37 -3.88
C TYR A 44 18.99 -12.35 -2.92
N GLY A 45 20.01 -11.89 -2.18
CA GLY A 45 20.62 -12.67 -1.12
C GLY A 45 19.60 -13.04 -0.05
N TYR A 46 18.76 -12.10 0.38
CA TYR A 46 17.70 -12.36 1.35
C TYR A 46 16.65 -13.34 0.82
N MET A 47 16.14 -13.10 -0.39
CA MET A 47 15.20 -14.01 -1.06
C MET A 47 15.77 -15.43 -1.18
N THR A 48 17.03 -15.56 -1.59
CA THR A 48 17.71 -16.85 -1.74
C THR A 48 17.83 -17.58 -0.41
N VAL A 49 18.23 -16.89 0.66
CA VAL A 49 18.36 -17.50 1.99
C VAL A 49 17.01 -17.93 2.55
N ARG A 50 15.98 -17.07 2.46
CA ARG A 50 14.66 -17.34 3.03
C ARG A 50 13.86 -18.36 2.24
N LEU A 51 13.73 -18.16 0.93
CA LEU A 51 12.92 -19.03 0.06
C LEU A 51 13.68 -20.29 -0.36
N GLY A 52 15.01 -20.20 -0.47
CA GLY A 52 15.87 -21.35 -0.80
C GLY A 52 15.97 -22.40 0.30
N ALA A 53 15.46 -22.13 1.51
CA ALA A 53 15.28 -23.15 2.55
C ALA A 53 14.22 -24.20 2.17
N HIS A 54 13.32 -23.88 1.22
CA HIS A 54 12.18 -24.70 0.83
C HIS A 54 12.00 -24.83 -0.69
N PRO A 55 13.03 -25.28 -1.44
CA PRO A 55 13.04 -25.19 -2.90
C PRO A 55 11.92 -26.03 -3.56
N ILE A 56 11.65 -27.22 -3.02
CA ILE A 56 10.57 -28.09 -3.52
C ILE A 56 9.19 -27.45 -3.30
N LEU A 57 8.99 -26.79 -2.14
CA LEU A 57 7.72 -26.13 -1.85
C LEU A 57 7.53 -24.89 -2.71
N MET A 58 8.60 -24.14 -2.97
CA MET A 58 8.56 -23.01 -3.89
C MET A 58 8.18 -23.43 -5.31
N ILE A 59 8.77 -24.51 -5.84
CA ILE A 59 8.40 -25.03 -7.17
C ILE A 59 6.92 -25.45 -7.20
N LYS A 60 6.43 -26.11 -6.15
CA LYS A 60 5.01 -26.46 -6.04
C LYS A 60 4.11 -25.22 -5.98
N ALA A 61 4.51 -24.19 -5.21
CA ALA A 61 3.78 -22.94 -5.10
C ALA A 61 3.69 -22.21 -6.44
N LEU A 62 4.82 -22.08 -7.16
CA LEU A 62 4.86 -21.46 -8.49
C LEU A 62 4.03 -22.21 -9.54
N LYS A 63 3.86 -23.53 -9.38
CA LYS A 63 3.00 -24.35 -10.24
C LYS A 63 1.53 -24.26 -9.88
N ARG A 64 1.20 -24.07 -8.60
CA ARG A 64 -0.17 -24.03 -8.09
C ARG A 64 -0.78 -22.63 -8.24
N TYR A 65 -0.05 -21.61 -7.83
CA TYR A 65 -0.56 -20.25 -7.71
C TYR A 65 0.03 -19.38 -8.81
N ARG A 66 -0.81 -18.88 -9.71
CA ARG A 66 -0.37 -18.04 -10.82
C ARG A 66 0.24 -16.72 -10.34
N TRP A 67 -0.35 -16.13 -9.30
CA TRP A 67 0.08 -14.84 -8.71
C TRP A 67 1.49 -14.91 -8.08
N MET A 68 2.02 -16.10 -7.77
CA MET A 68 3.36 -16.26 -7.18
C MET A 68 4.49 -15.79 -8.11
N VAL A 69 4.26 -15.78 -9.43
CA VAL A 69 5.28 -15.37 -10.41
C VAL A 69 5.63 -13.89 -10.23
N SER A 70 4.67 -13.04 -9.85
CA SER A 70 4.89 -11.60 -9.63
C SER A 70 5.93 -11.34 -8.53
N PHE A 71 6.00 -12.18 -7.49
CA PHE A 71 7.02 -12.01 -6.44
C PHE A 71 8.46 -12.20 -6.93
N LEU A 72 8.68 -12.89 -8.06
CA LEU A 72 10.02 -13.03 -8.66
C LEU A 72 10.50 -11.74 -9.32
N THR A 73 9.60 -10.79 -9.56
CA THR A 73 9.88 -9.50 -10.23
C THR A 73 9.95 -8.34 -9.24
N ALA A 74 9.98 -8.60 -7.92
CA ALA A 74 10.03 -7.57 -6.88
C ALA A 74 11.19 -6.56 -7.04
N SER A 75 12.33 -6.97 -7.61
CA SER A 75 13.43 -6.05 -7.94
C SER A 75 13.03 -4.97 -8.93
N ASN A 76 12.16 -5.30 -9.89
CA ASN A 76 11.72 -4.38 -10.93
C ASN A 76 10.79 -3.31 -10.34
N MET A 77 9.98 -3.68 -9.36
CA MET A 77 9.22 -2.73 -8.56
C MET A 77 10.16 -1.70 -7.92
N ILE A 78 11.22 -2.14 -7.22
CA ILE A 78 12.20 -1.22 -6.62
C ILE A 78 12.92 -0.37 -7.67
N ASP A 79 13.34 -0.96 -8.80
CA ASP A 79 14.06 -0.26 -9.86
C ASP A 79 13.23 0.89 -10.44
N LYS A 80 11.90 0.73 -10.59
CA LYS A 80 11.00 1.82 -11.02
C LYS A 80 10.86 2.94 -10.00
N HIS A 81 10.73 2.60 -8.72
CA HIS A 81 10.57 3.60 -7.66
C HIS A 81 11.87 4.32 -7.31
N THR A 82 13.00 3.80 -7.76
CA THR A 82 14.31 4.40 -7.55
C THR A 82 14.88 5.03 -8.82
N LEU A 83 14.22 4.88 -9.97
CA LEU A 83 14.61 5.50 -11.23
C LEU A 83 14.78 7.03 -11.05
N GLY A 84 15.89 7.60 -11.51
CA GLY A 84 16.16 9.04 -11.38
C GLY A 84 16.58 9.50 -9.98
N LEU A 85 16.32 8.73 -8.92
CA LEU A 85 16.70 9.11 -7.55
C LEU A 85 18.22 9.08 -7.34
N ARG A 86 18.71 10.04 -6.54
CA ARG A 86 20.12 10.22 -6.16
C ARG A 86 20.24 10.66 -4.71
N GLY A 87 21.46 10.62 -4.18
CA GLY A 87 21.75 11.21 -2.88
C GLY A 87 20.85 10.65 -1.77
N LYS A 88 20.36 11.52 -0.89
CA LYS A 88 19.60 11.12 0.30
C LYS A 88 18.28 10.43 -0.03
N GLU A 89 17.54 10.95 -1.02
CA GLU A 89 16.24 10.41 -1.42
C GLU A 89 16.33 8.95 -1.87
N LEU A 90 17.37 8.61 -2.65
CA LEU A 90 17.67 7.22 -3.05
C LEU A 90 17.85 6.30 -1.83
N ARG A 91 18.48 6.80 -0.75
CA ARG A 91 18.74 6.00 0.46
C ARG A 91 17.47 5.82 1.26
N TYR A 92 16.63 6.84 1.40
CA TYR A 92 15.34 6.73 2.09
C TYR A 92 14.45 5.69 1.38
N ALA A 93 14.29 5.84 0.06
CA ALA A 93 13.49 4.93 -0.75
C ALA A 93 13.96 3.48 -0.64
N HIS A 94 15.27 3.21 -0.76
CA HIS A 94 15.79 1.84 -0.61
C HIS A 94 15.64 1.24 0.78
N GLU A 95 15.62 2.04 1.85
CA GLU A 95 15.34 1.50 3.19
C GLU A 95 13.86 1.16 3.33
N GLN A 96 12.95 2.06 2.91
CA GLN A 96 11.50 1.84 2.95
C GLN A 96 11.05 0.67 2.07
N PHE A 97 11.43 0.63 0.79
CA PHE A 97 11.04 -0.49 -0.09
C PHE A 97 11.67 -1.82 0.32
N PHE A 98 12.82 -1.81 1.00
CA PHE A 98 13.40 -3.05 1.51
C PHE A 98 12.62 -3.63 2.69
N SER A 99 12.01 -2.82 3.56
CA SER A 99 11.14 -3.37 4.63
C SER A 99 9.90 -4.03 4.06
N LEU A 100 9.35 -3.47 2.97
CA LEU A 100 8.22 -4.03 2.24
C LEU A 100 8.57 -5.42 1.72
N VAL A 101 9.61 -5.51 0.89
CA VAL A 101 10.00 -6.79 0.28
C VAL A 101 10.51 -7.78 1.33
N HIS A 102 11.17 -7.32 2.39
CA HIS A 102 11.56 -8.18 3.51
C HIS A 102 10.34 -8.88 4.12
N SER A 103 9.28 -8.12 4.42
CA SER A 103 8.04 -8.65 4.97
C SER A 103 7.30 -9.56 3.98
N SER A 104 7.17 -9.15 2.72
CA SER A 104 6.56 -9.97 1.66
C SER A 104 7.24 -11.33 1.51
N VAL A 105 8.57 -11.37 1.53
CA VAL A 105 9.35 -12.63 1.44
C VAL A 105 9.09 -13.53 2.66
N ASP A 106 9.00 -12.95 3.85
CA ASP A 106 8.69 -13.70 5.08
C ASP A 106 7.24 -14.20 5.11
N CYS A 107 6.30 -13.43 4.55
CA CYS A 107 4.91 -13.84 4.34
C CYS A 107 4.81 -15.03 3.37
N VAL A 108 5.49 -14.98 2.21
CA VAL A 108 5.56 -16.10 1.26
C VAL A 108 6.17 -17.34 1.93
N ALA A 109 7.29 -17.19 2.64
CA ALA A 109 7.92 -18.29 3.35
C ALA A 109 7.00 -18.90 4.43
N THR A 110 6.22 -18.06 5.11
CA THR A 110 5.22 -18.46 6.11
C THR A 110 4.06 -19.20 5.48
N MET A 111 3.59 -18.77 4.31
CA MET A 111 2.51 -19.40 3.57
C MET A 111 2.90 -20.81 3.08
N ILE A 112 4.02 -20.97 2.36
CA ILE A 112 4.39 -22.25 1.72
C ILE A 112 4.57 -23.40 2.72
N VAL A 113 4.95 -23.10 3.96
CA VAL A 113 5.12 -24.13 5.01
C VAL A 113 3.81 -24.57 5.64
N ARG A 114 2.75 -23.76 5.50
CA ARG A 114 1.41 -23.97 6.07
C ARG A 114 0.40 -24.50 5.06
N ASP A 115 0.50 -24.07 3.82
CA ASP A 115 -0.55 -24.24 2.83
C ASP A 115 -1.02 -25.69 2.67
N LYS A 116 -2.35 -25.89 2.74
CA LYS A 116 -3.02 -27.17 2.60
C LYS A 116 -2.89 -27.73 1.18
N HIS A 117 -2.94 -26.90 0.14
CA HIS A 117 -2.87 -27.37 -1.25
C HIS A 117 -1.49 -27.92 -1.59
N ILE A 118 -0.42 -27.21 -1.21
CA ILE A 118 0.96 -27.66 -1.46
C ILE A 118 1.34 -28.82 -0.51
N ARG A 119 0.77 -28.87 0.71
CA ARG A 119 1.14 -29.83 1.76
C ARG A 119 -0.08 -30.49 2.43
N PRO A 120 -0.90 -31.27 1.69
CA PRO A 120 -2.14 -31.83 2.24
C PRO A 120 -1.89 -32.83 3.37
N ASN A 121 -0.91 -33.73 3.20
CA ASN A 121 -0.66 -34.85 4.12
C ASN A 121 0.39 -34.53 5.22
N SER A 122 0.84 -33.28 5.31
CA SER A 122 1.91 -32.88 6.23
C SER A 122 1.35 -32.61 7.63
N LYS A 123 1.59 -33.52 8.58
CA LYS A 123 1.25 -33.31 10.01
C LYS A 123 1.85 -32.02 10.58
N LYS A 124 3.07 -31.65 10.15
CA LYS A 124 3.72 -30.40 10.56
C LYS A 124 2.96 -29.17 10.03
N ALA A 125 2.52 -29.20 8.78
CA ALA A 125 1.77 -28.09 8.20
C ALA A 125 0.40 -27.97 8.86
N ALA A 126 -0.30 -29.09 9.10
CA ALA A 126 -1.55 -29.12 9.84
C ALA A 126 -1.42 -28.47 11.24
N LYS A 127 -0.40 -28.83 12.03
CA LYS A 127 -0.15 -28.20 13.33
C LYS A 127 0.10 -26.69 13.26
N LEU A 128 0.71 -26.21 12.18
CA LEU A 128 0.91 -24.76 11.99
C LEU A 128 -0.41 -24.07 11.63
N ARG A 129 -1.24 -24.68 10.77
CA ARG A 129 -2.57 -24.17 10.41
C ARG A 129 -3.49 -24.07 11.62
N GLU A 130 -3.46 -25.06 12.52
CA GLU A 130 -4.25 -25.05 13.78
C GLU A 130 -3.96 -23.85 14.69
N LYS A 131 -2.83 -23.15 14.50
CA LYS A 131 -2.43 -21.96 15.25
C LYS A 131 -2.36 -20.70 14.39
N THR A 132 -2.91 -20.74 13.17
CA THR A 132 -2.85 -19.63 12.22
C THR A 132 -4.25 -19.13 11.92
N ILE A 133 -4.45 -17.82 12.01
CA ILE A 133 -5.66 -17.10 11.55
C ILE A 133 -5.41 -16.58 10.14
N MET A 134 -6.38 -16.72 9.25
CA MET A 134 -6.33 -16.08 7.94
C MET A 134 -7.07 -14.74 8.03
N PHE A 135 -6.48 -13.70 7.49
CA PHE A 135 -7.11 -12.39 7.38
C PHE A 135 -7.37 -12.06 5.91
N ASP A 136 -8.45 -11.33 5.70
CA ASP A 136 -8.68 -10.50 4.53
C ASP A 136 -7.81 -9.23 4.58
N GLU A 137 -7.67 -8.52 3.47
CA GLU A 137 -6.83 -7.33 3.36
C GLU A 137 -7.36 -6.20 4.24
N MET A 138 -8.67 -5.94 4.17
CA MET A 138 -9.31 -4.78 4.81
C MET A 138 -9.72 -5.04 6.26
N THR A 139 -8.82 -5.58 7.08
CA THR A 139 -9.08 -6.04 8.46
C THR A 139 -8.13 -5.46 9.51
N PRO A 140 -8.52 -5.35 10.80
CA PRO A 140 -7.70 -4.78 11.86
C PRO A 140 -6.71 -5.81 12.40
N LYS A 141 -5.62 -6.04 11.67
CA LYS A 141 -4.59 -7.03 12.05
C LYS A 141 -3.89 -6.73 13.36
N PHE A 142 -3.88 -5.47 13.81
CA PHE A 142 -3.34 -5.07 15.11
C PHE A 142 -4.01 -5.79 16.29
N ILE A 143 -5.23 -6.33 16.12
CA ILE A 143 -5.88 -7.22 17.11
C ILE A 143 -4.97 -8.40 17.53
N MET A 144 -4.07 -8.83 16.65
CA MET A 144 -3.12 -9.91 16.92
C MET A 144 -2.07 -9.57 17.97
N ALA A 145 -1.91 -8.29 18.35
CA ALA A 145 -1.07 -7.87 19.48
C ALA A 145 -1.49 -8.54 20.79
N GLY A 146 -2.79 -8.80 20.97
CA GLY A 146 -3.34 -9.49 22.14
C GLY A 146 -3.28 -11.01 22.10
N PHE A 147 -2.76 -11.61 21.01
CA PHE A 147 -2.70 -13.07 20.83
C PHE A 147 -1.27 -13.56 20.48
N PRO A 148 -0.30 -13.44 21.40
CA PRO A 148 1.13 -13.68 21.12
C PRO A 148 1.46 -15.14 20.75
N THR A 149 0.60 -16.08 21.13
CA THR A 149 0.79 -17.53 20.88
C THR A 149 0.31 -17.97 19.50
N LEU A 150 -0.45 -17.11 18.82
CA LEU A 150 -1.01 -17.37 17.49
C LEU A 150 -0.13 -16.76 16.39
N LYS A 151 -0.38 -17.22 15.16
CA LYS A 151 0.16 -16.63 13.94
C LYS A 151 -0.99 -16.20 13.06
N TRP A 152 -0.69 -15.35 12.10
CA TRP A 152 -1.67 -14.89 11.14
C TRP A 152 -1.04 -14.73 9.76
N VAL A 153 -1.87 -14.81 8.73
CA VAL A 153 -1.48 -14.59 7.34
C VAL A 153 -2.63 -13.86 6.66
N ASP A 154 -2.32 -12.73 6.03
CA ASP A 154 -3.24 -12.09 5.11
C ASP A 154 -3.19 -12.80 3.77
N ILE A 155 -4.29 -13.44 3.38
CA ILE A 155 -4.35 -14.21 2.12
C ILE A 155 -4.72 -13.33 0.93
N ALA A 156 -5.44 -12.22 1.16
CA ALA A 156 -5.87 -11.29 0.13
C ALA A 156 -4.71 -10.38 -0.29
N MET A 157 -4.02 -9.76 0.67
CA MET A 157 -2.82 -8.96 0.41
C MET A 157 -1.74 -9.79 -0.30
N LEU A 158 -1.59 -11.07 0.05
CA LEU A 158 -0.60 -11.95 -0.57
C LEU A 158 -0.95 -12.36 -2.01
N ALA A 159 -2.21 -12.62 -2.31
CA ALA A 159 -2.64 -13.11 -3.62
C ALA A 159 -3.07 -12.01 -4.59
N VAL A 160 -3.46 -10.84 -4.08
CA VAL A 160 -4.11 -9.76 -4.85
C VAL A 160 -3.41 -8.42 -4.66
N GLY A 161 -3.33 -7.89 -3.43
CA GLY A 161 -2.74 -6.58 -3.13
C GLY A 161 -1.29 -6.45 -3.62
N MET A 162 -0.36 -7.22 -3.03
CA MET A 162 1.06 -7.12 -3.40
C MET A 162 1.34 -7.46 -4.87
N PRO A 163 0.77 -8.54 -5.47
CA PRO A 163 1.01 -8.83 -6.88
C PRO A 163 0.59 -7.68 -7.81
N SER A 164 -0.48 -6.96 -7.49
CA SER A 164 -1.00 -5.85 -8.30
C SER A 164 -0.06 -4.65 -8.39
N GLU A 165 0.71 -4.40 -7.34
CA GLU A 165 1.69 -3.30 -7.29
C GLU A 165 3.02 -3.66 -7.94
N ILE A 166 3.31 -4.95 -8.03
CA ILE A 166 4.58 -5.47 -8.56
C ILE A 166 4.49 -5.73 -10.06
N ASP A 167 3.36 -6.27 -10.53
CA ASP A 167 3.12 -6.67 -11.91
C ASP A 167 1.70 -6.28 -12.35
N GLN A 168 1.60 -5.30 -13.25
CA GLN A 168 0.32 -4.84 -13.81
C GLN A 168 -0.50 -5.95 -14.51
N SER A 169 0.11 -7.10 -14.84
CA SER A 169 -0.56 -8.23 -15.50
C SER A 169 -1.00 -9.33 -14.54
N ALA A 170 -0.78 -9.17 -13.23
CA ALA A 170 -1.11 -10.18 -12.23
C ALA A 170 -2.62 -10.44 -12.11
N ASN A 171 -3.41 -9.38 -12.11
CA ASN A 171 -4.82 -9.40 -11.73
C ASN A 171 -5.83 -9.56 -12.89
N PRO A 172 -5.58 -9.06 -14.12
CA PRO A 172 -6.49 -9.22 -15.26
C PRO A 172 -7.07 -10.62 -15.46
N TYR A 173 -6.26 -11.66 -15.23
CA TYR A 173 -6.73 -13.05 -15.35
C TYR A 173 -7.88 -13.37 -14.39
N TYR A 174 -7.80 -12.94 -13.12
CA TYR A 174 -8.82 -13.25 -12.12
C TYR A 174 -10.07 -12.39 -12.30
N ILE A 175 -9.91 -11.15 -12.79
CA ILE A 175 -11.03 -10.31 -13.21
C ILE A 175 -11.82 -11.03 -14.29
N ASP A 176 -11.14 -11.52 -15.34
CA ASP A 176 -11.80 -12.27 -16.40
C ASP A 176 -12.51 -13.52 -15.84
N VAL A 177 -11.86 -14.29 -14.95
CA VAL A 177 -12.48 -15.49 -14.35
C VAL A 177 -13.81 -15.16 -13.65
N VAL A 178 -13.86 -14.10 -12.85
CA VAL A 178 -15.07 -13.76 -12.10
C VAL A 178 -16.17 -13.15 -12.98
N GLU A 179 -15.79 -12.40 -14.02
CA GLU A 179 -16.74 -11.87 -15.00
C GLU A 179 -17.38 -12.99 -15.81
N HIS A 180 -16.60 -13.98 -16.25
CA HIS A 180 -17.12 -15.19 -16.91
C HIS A 180 -18.02 -16.02 -15.97
N PHE A 181 -17.77 -15.96 -14.67
CA PHE A 181 -18.64 -16.59 -13.66
C PHE A 181 -19.97 -15.84 -13.48
N GLY A 182 -20.06 -14.59 -13.94
CA GLY A 182 -21.27 -13.78 -13.96
C GLY A 182 -21.25 -12.55 -13.06
N LEU A 183 -20.09 -12.17 -12.51
CA LEU A 183 -19.94 -10.87 -11.82
C LEU A 183 -19.93 -9.74 -12.84
N ALA A 184 -20.61 -8.64 -12.53
CA ALA A 184 -20.68 -7.51 -13.45
C ALA A 184 -19.34 -6.77 -13.56
N PRO A 185 -18.94 -6.32 -14.76
CA PRO A 185 -17.67 -5.63 -14.99
C PRO A 185 -17.67 -4.17 -14.49
N ASP A 186 -18.78 -3.65 -13.97
CA ASP A 186 -18.84 -2.31 -13.36
C ASP A 186 -18.38 -2.31 -11.88
N LEU A 187 -17.99 -3.47 -11.35
CA LEU A 187 -17.42 -3.57 -10.02
C LEU A 187 -15.95 -3.13 -10.03
N CYS A 188 -15.53 -2.49 -8.93
CA CYS A 188 -14.12 -2.23 -8.66
C CYS A 188 -13.25 -3.49 -8.91
N PRO A 189 -12.16 -3.38 -9.71
CA PRO A 189 -11.28 -4.51 -10.01
C PRO A 189 -10.64 -5.16 -8.80
N PHE A 190 -10.53 -4.47 -7.68
CA PHE A 190 -9.97 -5.03 -6.44
C PHE A 190 -10.84 -6.17 -5.86
N PRO A 191 -12.09 -5.93 -5.39
CA PRO A 191 -12.96 -7.00 -4.93
C PRO A 191 -13.32 -8.00 -6.05
N ALA A 192 -13.33 -7.56 -7.31
CA ALA A 192 -13.49 -8.47 -8.44
C ALA A 192 -12.33 -9.46 -8.54
N THR A 193 -11.07 -8.99 -8.45
CA THR A 193 -9.89 -9.85 -8.46
C THR A 193 -9.91 -10.82 -7.29
N GLU A 194 -10.20 -10.35 -6.07
CA GLU A 194 -10.32 -11.23 -4.89
C GLU A 194 -11.36 -12.33 -5.10
N SER A 195 -12.54 -11.95 -5.57
CA SER A 195 -13.61 -12.91 -5.91
C SER A 195 -13.16 -13.88 -7.01
N GLY A 196 -12.40 -13.41 -8.00
CA GLY A 196 -11.83 -14.20 -9.08
C GLY A 196 -10.77 -15.20 -8.63
N VAL A 197 -9.92 -14.85 -7.67
CA VAL A 197 -8.96 -15.79 -7.05
C VAL A 197 -9.71 -16.90 -6.32
N ALA A 198 -10.82 -16.57 -5.64
CA ALA A 198 -11.67 -17.56 -5.00
C ALA A 198 -12.37 -18.48 -6.02
N VAL A 199 -12.92 -17.93 -7.10
CA VAL A 199 -13.55 -18.72 -8.18
C VAL A 199 -12.53 -19.61 -8.90
N ALA A 200 -11.30 -19.13 -9.07
CA ALA A 200 -10.20 -19.90 -9.65
C ALA A 200 -9.61 -20.96 -8.70
N ASP A 201 -10.06 -21.02 -7.44
CA ASP A 201 -9.50 -21.88 -6.39
C ASP A 201 -7.99 -21.64 -6.18
N ASP A 202 -7.56 -20.37 -6.25
CA ASP A 202 -6.14 -19.98 -6.24
C ASP A 202 -5.71 -19.26 -4.94
N TYR A 203 -6.57 -19.24 -3.91
CA TYR A 203 -6.18 -18.80 -2.58
C TYR A 203 -5.48 -19.91 -1.78
N PRO A 204 -4.43 -19.60 -1.01
CA PRO A 204 -3.81 -20.56 -0.12
C PRO A 204 -4.66 -20.80 1.13
N ILE A 205 -4.68 -22.04 1.63
CA ILE A 205 -5.39 -22.40 2.88
C ILE A 205 -4.33 -22.64 3.96
N VAL A 206 -4.09 -21.62 4.77
CA VAL A 206 -2.95 -21.56 5.72
C VAL A 206 -3.35 -21.45 7.18
N GLY A 207 -4.64 -21.34 7.48
CA GLY A 207 -5.15 -21.20 8.84
C GLY A 207 -6.42 -21.99 9.12
N LYS A 208 -6.85 -21.91 10.38
CA LYS A 208 -8.01 -22.61 10.93
C LYS A 208 -9.28 -21.76 10.94
N THR A 209 -9.15 -20.43 10.98
CA THR A 209 -10.27 -19.48 10.90
C THR A 209 -9.97 -18.41 9.87
N TYR A 210 -11.01 -17.68 9.44
CA TYR A 210 -10.91 -16.54 8.55
C TYR A 210 -11.58 -15.31 9.18
N ILE A 211 -10.94 -14.15 9.10
CA ILE A 211 -11.50 -12.87 9.54
C ILE A 211 -11.54 -11.95 8.33
N THR A 212 -12.72 -11.38 8.07
CA THR A 212 -12.99 -10.47 6.96
C THR A 212 -13.76 -9.23 7.43
N SER A 213 -14.07 -8.31 6.52
CA SER A 213 -14.65 -7.00 6.81
C SER A 213 -15.73 -6.61 5.81
N SER A 214 -16.74 -5.86 6.27
CA SER A 214 -17.74 -5.23 5.39
C SER A 214 -17.27 -3.93 4.71
N MET A 215 -16.01 -3.56 4.82
CA MET A 215 -15.46 -2.25 4.40
C MET A 215 -14.24 -2.43 3.50
N PRO A 216 -13.85 -1.42 2.69
CA PRO A 216 -14.30 -0.02 2.71
C PRO A 216 -15.66 0.28 2.07
N CYS A 217 -16.13 -0.53 1.13
CA CYS A 217 -17.32 -0.23 0.33
C CYS A 217 -18.18 -1.47 0.03
N ASP A 218 -19.29 -1.27 -0.68
CA ASP A 218 -20.20 -2.36 -1.05
C ASP A 218 -19.55 -3.41 -1.97
N GLY A 219 -18.46 -3.06 -2.65
CA GLY A 219 -17.66 -4.03 -3.39
C GLY A 219 -17.02 -5.08 -2.48
N SER A 220 -16.56 -4.68 -1.29
CA SER A 220 -16.06 -5.59 -0.26
C SER A 220 -17.17 -6.51 0.26
N LEU A 221 -18.40 -6.00 0.44
CA LEU A 221 -19.54 -6.86 0.79
C LEU A 221 -19.82 -7.93 -0.27
N GLY A 222 -19.69 -7.58 -1.56
CA GLY A 222 -19.77 -8.52 -2.66
C GLY A 222 -18.69 -9.61 -2.56
N GLN A 223 -17.44 -9.21 -2.34
CA GLN A 223 -16.30 -10.13 -2.16
C GLN A 223 -16.50 -11.08 -0.96
N VAL A 224 -17.02 -10.59 0.17
CA VAL A 224 -17.27 -11.41 1.36
C VAL A 224 -18.19 -12.59 1.05
N ALA A 225 -19.17 -12.38 0.17
CA ALA A 225 -20.10 -13.44 -0.24
C ALA A 225 -19.41 -14.56 -1.05
N PHE A 226 -18.37 -14.24 -1.83
CA PHE A 226 -17.54 -15.24 -2.52
C PHE A 226 -16.61 -15.95 -1.55
N MET A 227 -15.89 -15.20 -0.71
CA MET A 227 -14.95 -15.77 0.27
C MET A 227 -15.64 -16.68 1.28
N THR A 228 -16.83 -16.32 1.74
CA THR A 228 -17.62 -17.16 2.66
C THR A 228 -18.03 -18.49 2.04
N ARG A 229 -18.28 -18.52 0.72
CA ARG A 229 -18.57 -19.77 -0.01
C ARG A 229 -17.32 -20.60 -0.26
N TYR A 230 -16.22 -19.94 -0.63
CA TYR A 230 -14.93 -20.58 -0.86
C TYR A 230 -14.39 -21.24 0.42
N LEU A 231 -14.47 -20.54 1.55
CA LEU A 231 -13.98 -20.98 2.86
C LEU A 231 -15.10 -21.57 3.74
N LYS A 232 -16.18 -22.12 3.16
CA LYS A 232 -17.37 -22.61 3.90
C LYS A 232 -17.07 -23.62 5.01
N ASP A 233 -15.97 -24.35 4.92
CA ASP A 233 -15.56 -25.38 5.89
C ASP A 233 -14.65 -24.81 7.01
N ILE A 234 -14.43 -23.50 7.01
CA ILE A 234 -13.57 -22.77 7.95
C ILE A 234 -14.45 -21.76 8.71
N PRO A 235 -14.39 -21.69 10.04
CA PRO A 235 -15.11 -20.66 10.79
C PRO A 235 -14.71 -19.25 10.34
N ILE A 236 -15.71 -18.40 10.09
CA ILE A 236 -15.53 -17.05 9.58
C ILE A 236 -16.13 -16.04 10.55
N PHE A 237 -15.40 -14.96 10.81
CA PHE A 237 -15.92 -13.78 11.49
C PHE A 237 -15.83 -12.56 10.57
N GLN A 238 -16.94 -11.84 10.41
CA GLN A 238 -16.99 -10.61 9.65
C GLN A 238 -17.05 -9.41 10.60
N ILE A 239 -16.06 -8.54 10.50
CA ILE A 239 -16.00 -7.28 11.22
C ILE A 239 -16.81 -6.24 10.42
N THR A 240 -17.69 -5.52 11.09
CA THR A 240 -18.65 -4.60 10.47
C THR A 240 -18.51 -3.23 11.12
N PRO A 241 -17.46 -2.45 10.82
CA PRO A 241 -17.23 -1.18 11.48
C PRO A 241 -18.22 -0.12 10.96
N PRO A 242 -18.60 0.90 11.76
CA PRO A 242 -19.71 1.80 11.43
C PRO A 242 -19.36 2.82 10.33
N GLN A 243 -20.19 2.94 9.28
CA GLN A 243 -19.90 3.87 8.17
C GLN A 243 -19.73 5.33 8.62
N ARG A 244 -20.57 5.81 9.54
CA ARG A 244 -20.51 7.17 10.11
C ARG A 244 -19.67 7.25 11.37
N PHE A 245 -18.42 6.80 11.27
CA PHE A 245 -17.52 6.64 12.42
C PHE A 245 -17.18 7.92 13.21
N LYS A 246 -17.52 9.11 12.71
CA LYS A 246 -17.36 10.37 13.45
C LYS A 246 -18.47 10.62 14.48
N GLU A 247 -19.59 9.90 14.38
CA GLU A 247 -20.69 10.02 15.34
C GLU A 247 -20.32 9.27 16.64
N GLU A 248 -20.45 9.93 17.79
CA GLU A 248 -20.05 9.32 19.07
C GLU A 248 -20.90 8.08 19.40
N GLN A 249 -22.17 8.07 18.98
CA GLN A 249 -23.12 6.99 19.24
C GLN A 249 -22.72 5.65 18.61
N VAL A 250 -21.85 5.65 17.59
CA VAL A 250 -21.43 4.40 16.92
C VAL A 250 -20.19 3.77 17.54
N GLN A 251 -19.54 4.45 18.49
CA GLN A 251 -18.28 3.98 19.08
C GLN A 251 -18.48 2.73 19.95
N ASP A 252 -19.56 2.67 20.74
CA ASP A 252 -19.90 1.50 21.56
C ASP A 252 -20.10 0.26 20.68
N TYR A 253 -20.76 0.44 19.53
CA TYR A 253 -20.93 -0.62 18.54
C TYR A 253 -19.61 -1.06 17.92
N ALA A 254 -18.74 -0.11 17.54
CA ALA A 254 -17.43 -0.41 16.98
C ALA A 254 -16.56 -1.22 17.95
N VAL A 255 -16.52 -0.80 19.23
CA VAL A 255 -15.81 -1.51 20.30
C VAL A 255 -16.39 -2.90 20.50
N LYS A 256 -17.72 -3.03 20.61
CA LYS A 256 -18.36 -4.33 20.80
C LYS A 256 -18.08 -5.28 19.63
N ASN A 257 -18.06 -4.78 18.40
CA ASN A 257 -17.74 -5.59 17.22
C ASN A 257 -16.32 -6.18 17.30
N LEU A 258 -15.33 -5.41 17.76
CA LEU A 258 -13.97 -5.91 18.00
C LEU A 258 -13.92 -6.89 19.18
N GLN A 259 -14.65 -6.65 20.27
CA GLN A 259 -14.72 -7.58 21.40
C GLN A 259 -15.27 -8.95 21.00
N VAL A 260 -16.32 -8.99 20.16
CA VAL A 260 -16.86 -10.26 19.65
C VAL A 260 -15.86 -10.96 18.72
N CYS A 261 -15.06 -10.21 17.96
CA CYS A 261 -13.94 -10.78 17.20
C CYS A 261 -12.89 -11.43 18.12
N ILE A 262 -12.54 -10.77 19.24
CA ILE A 262 -11.66 -11.34 20.27
C ILE A 262 -12.26 -12.63 20.83
N GLU A 263 -13.54 -12.61 21.24
CA GLU A 263 -14.26 -13.79 21.76
C GLU A 263 -14.26 -14.96 20.74
N PHE A 264 -14.44 -14.66 19.45
CA PHE A 264 -14.35 -15.63 18.36
C PHE A 264 -12.96 -16.30 18.31
N ILE A 265 -11.88 -15.50 18.36
CA ILE A 265 -10.50 -16.03 18.38
C ILE A 265 -10.26 -16.87 19.64
N GLU A 266 -10.66 -16.39 20.81
CA GLU A 266 -10.50 -17.12 22.07
C GLU A 266 -11.18 -18.49 22.01
N THR A 267 -12.40 -18.54 21.48
CA THR A 267 -13.22 -19.76 21.38
C THR A 267 -12.60 -20.79 20.44
N HIS A 268 -12.19 -20.38 19.23
CA HIS A 268 -11.72 -21.33 18.22
C HIS A 268 -10.28 -21.83 18.43
N TYR A 269 -9.47 -21.08 19.17
CA TYR A 269 -8.07 -21.43 19.45
C TYR A 269 -7.82 -21.86 20.90
N ASN A 270 -8.82 -21.73 21.78
CA ASN A 270 -8.69 -22.01 23.22
C ASN A 270 -7.51 -21.26 23.85
N VAL A 271 -7.43 -19.96 23.55
CA VAL A 271 -6.46 -19.00 24.10
C VAL A 271 -7.20 -17.83 24.72
N LYS A 272 -6.53 -17.02 25.53
CA LYS A 272 -7.08 -15.79 26.11
C LYS A 272 -6.32 -14.57 25.64
N TRP A 273 -7.03 -13.45 25.57
CA TRP A 273 -6.44 -12.14 25.30
C TRP A 273 -5.37 -11.79 26.33
N ASP A 274 -4.18 -11.45 25.85
CA ASP A 274 -3.03 -11.07 26.67
C ASP A 274 -2.82 -9.55 26.60
N TRP A 275 -3.20 -8.87 27.68
CA TRP A 275 -3.04 -7.42 27.81
C TRP A 275 -1.57 -6.98 27.87
N ASP A 276 -0.68 -7.76 28.47
CA ASP A 276 0.74 -7.40 28.56
C ASP A 276 1.42 -7.43 27.18
N SER A 277 1.04 -8.43 26.38
CA SER A 277 1.47 -8.52 24.98
C SER A 277 0.85 -7.41 24.13
N PHE A 278 -0.44 -7.10 24.35
CA PHE A 278 -1.12 -5.99 23.69
C PHE A 278 -0.44 -4.65 23.99
N TRP A 279 -0.08 -4.37 25.25
CA TRP A 279 0.62 -3.14 25.63
C TRP A 279 1.98 -2.98 24.96
N LYS A 280 2.74 -4.08 24.81
CA LYS A 280 4.00 -4.05 24.03
C LYS A 280 3.74 -3.75 22.55
N GLY A 281 2.68 -4.31 21.98
CA GLY A 281 2.22 -3.96 20.64
C GLY A 281 1.89 -2.48 20.52
N CYS A 282 1.16 -1.90 21.48
CA CYS A 282 0.81 -0.48 21.51
C CYS A 282 2.03 0.43 21.59
N GLN A 283 3.08 0.04 22.32
CA GLN A 283 4.34 0.78 22.36
C GLN A 283 4.98 0.87 20.97
N MET A 284 5.13 -0.27 20.29
CA MET A 284 5.70 -0.33 18.94
C MET A 284 4.85 0.45 17.94
N TYR A 285 3.53 0.26 17.98
CA TYR A 285 2.58 1.00 17.17
C TYR A 285 2.73 2.52 17.34
N ASN A 286 2.79 2.99 18.59
CA ASN A 286 2.92 4.42 18.90
C ASN A 286 4.25 4.98 18.42
N GLU A 287 5.34 4.21 18.50
CA GLU A 287 6.65 4.62 17.95
C GLU A 287 6.63 4.73 16.42
N GLU A 288 5.99 3.78 15.72
CA GLU A 288 5.80 3.84 14.26
C GLU A 288 4.94 5.05 13.86
N VAL A 289 3.82 5.29 14.56
CA VAL A 289 2.97 6.48 14.35
C VAL A 289 3.77 7.76 14.55
N GLN A 290 4.61 7.84 15.59
CA GLN A 290 5.47 9.00 15.81
C GLN A 290 6.49 9.20 14.68
N CYS A 291 7.09 8.12 14.17
CA CYS A 291 8.02 8.20 13.03
C CYS A 291 7.32 8.72 11.77
N MET A 292 6.09 8.26 11.51
CA MET A 292 5.26 8.75 10.42
C MET A 292 4.92 10.23 10.58
N LEU A 293 4.48 10.67 11.76
CA LEU A 293 4.20 12.09 12.03
C LEU A 293 5.44 12.97 11.86
N ASN A 294 6.62 12.50 12.26
CA ASN A 294 7.87 13.22 12.01
C ASN A 294 8.14 13.40 10.50
N LYS A 295 7.84 12.39 9.67
CA LYS A 295 7.97 12.49 8.19
C LYS A 295 7.04 13.59 7.67
N TRP A 296 5.82 13.66 8.18
CA TRP A 296 4.84 14.69 7.80
C TRP A 296 5.28 16.09 8.23
N ASP A 297 5.72 16.25 9.48
CA ASP A 297 6.19 17.54 9.99
C ASP A 297 7.34 18.10 9.16
N VAL A 298 8.30 17.24 8.77
CA VAL A 298 9.38 17.62 7.86
C VAL A 298 8.85 17.97 6.47
N ASN A 299 7.90 17.20 5.94
CA ASN A 299 7.32 17.47 4.63
C ASN A 299 6.45 18.74 4.60
N CYS A 300 5.90 19.20 5.71
CA CYS A 300 5.20 20.49 5.81
C CYS A 300 6.16 21.70 5.63
N THR A 301 7.47 21.50 5.81
CA THR A 301 8.46 22.56 5.61
C THR A 301 8.81 22.77 4.12
N ASP A 302 9.62 23.80 3.86
CA ASP A 302 10.20 24.07 2.53
C ASP A 302 11.19 22.98 2.05
N TYR A 303 11.65 22.09 2.94
CA TYR A 303 12.72 21.12 2.68
C TYR A 303 12.26 19.66 2.86
N PRO A 304 11.22 19.22 2.12
CA PRO A 304 10.63 17.89 2.28
C PRO A 304 11.62 16.76 1.96
N GLN A 305 11.60 15.68 2.73
CA GLN A 305 12.63 14.64 2.67
C GLN A 305 12.10 13.29 2.16
N VAL A 306 11.07 12.72 2.81
CA VAL A 306 10.54 11.37 2.53
C VAL A 306 9.17 11.53 1.90
N CYS A 307 9.10 11.45 0.57
CA CYS A 307 7.94 11.81 -0.24
C CYS A 307 7.57 10.70 -1.24
N ASN A 308 6.50 10.93 -2.00
CA ASN A 308 6.05 10.04 -3.09
C ASN A 308 5.75 8.61 -2.60
N GLY A 309 5.80 7.64 -3.51
CA GLY A 309 5.47 6.24 -3.24
C GLY A 309 6.25 5.61 -2.09
N ALA A 310 7.46 6.08 -1.74
CA ALA A 310 8.19 5.53 -0.60
C ALA A 310 7.54 5.89 0.75
N LEU A 311 6.93 7.08 0.88
CA LEU A 311 6.11 7.43 2.05
C LEU A 311 4.80 6.63 2.06
N ALA A 312 4.11 6.64 0.91
CA ALA A 312 2.77 6.06 0.74
C ALA A 312 2.76 4.55 1.02
N LEU A 313 3.43 3.78 0.15
CA LEU A 313 3.43 2.33 0.19
C LEU A 313 4.08 1.79 1.48
N GLN A 314 5.05 2.51 2.05
CA GLN A 314 5.64 2.02 3.29
C GLN A 314 4.67 2.05 4.45
N ARG A 315 3.90 3.13 4.60
CA ARG A 315 2.91 3.24 5.67
C ARG A 315 1.73 2.29 5.45
N GLU A 316 1.31 2.12 4.20
CA GLU A 316 0.32 1.13 3.81
C GLU A 316 0.72 -0.28 4.27
N TYR A 317 1.91 -0.76 3.90
CA TYR A 317 2.34 -2.11 4.25
C TYR A 317 2.63 -2.28 5.74
N GLU A 318 3.15 -1.23 6.38
CA GLU A 318 3.34 -1.22 7.83
C GLU A 318 2.00 -1.44 8.53
N PHE A 319 0.97 -0.65 8.20
CA PHE A 319 -0.34 -0.72 8.84
C PHE A 319 -1.21 -1.88 8.32
N MET A 320 -1.48 -1.95 7.01
CA MET A 320 -2.35 -2.95 6.39
C MET A 320 -1.66 -4.30 6.19
N GLY A 321 -0.39 -4.31 5.81
CA GLY A 321 0.34 -5.54 5.52
C GLY A 321 0.80 -6.28 6.78
N THR A 322 1.32 -5.55 7.77
CA THR A 322 1.90 -6.12 9.01
C THR A 322 1.14 -5.79 10.28
N GLY A 323 0.09 -4.96 10.21
CA GLY A 323 -0.67 -4.55 11.39
C GLY A 323 0.11 -3.69 12.37
N CYS A 324 1.23 -3.05 11.97
CA CYS A 324 2.19 -2.41 12.88
C CYS A 324 2.75 -3.38 13.94
N LEU A 325 2.94 -4.65 13.56
CA LEU A 325 3.42 -5.73 14.42
C LEU A 325 4.75 -6.35 13.98
N ASP A 326 5.43 -5.75 12.99
CA ASP A 326 6.73 -6.24 12.50
C ASP A 326 7.90 -5.35 13.02
N PRO A 327 8.74 -5.86 13.93
CA PRO A 327 9.89 -5.11 14.45
C PRO A 327 10.89 -4.65 13.37
N PHE A 328 10.91 -5.27 12.19
CA PHE A 328 11.75 -4.83 11.08
C PHE A 328 11.27 -3.49 10.50
N PHE A 329 9.96 -3.25 10.49
CA PHE A 329 9.37 -1.97 10.08
C PHE A 329 9.74 -0.87 11.07
N LEU A 330 9.46 -1.01 12.37
CA LEU A 330 9.90 -0.04 13.38
C LEU A 330 11.42 0.25 13.29
N LYS A 331 12.26 -0.78 13.15
CA LYS A 331 13.71 -0.61 13.00
C LYS A 331 14.06 0.24 11.76
N THR A 332 13.35 0.03 10.67
CA THR A 332 13.53 0.78 9.42
C THR A 332 13.07 2.22 9.62
N ASP A 333 11.94 2.42 10.29
CA ASP A 333 11.36 3.73 10.55
C ASP A 333 12.25 4.60 11.45
N LEU A 334 12.75 4.06 12.56
CA LEU A 334 13.72 4.75 13.43
C LEU A 334 15.00 5.12 12.67
N LYS A 335 15.45 4.25 11.75
CA LYS A 335 16.63 4.51 10.93
C LYS A 335 16.36 5.62 9.91
N VAL A 336 15.23 5.56 9.20
CA VAL A 336 14.84 6.57 8.21
C VAL A 336 14.59 7.90 8.89
N ASP A 337 13.93 7.95 10.05
CA ASP A 337 13.71 9.16 10.84
C ASP A 337 15.03 9.86 11.19
N LYS A 338 16.03 9.11 11.68
CA LYS A 338 17.37 9.65 11.96
C LYS A 338 18.06 10.17 10.71
N MET A 339 17.98 9.43 9.60
CA MET A 339 18.59 9.85 8.33
C MET A 339 17.89 11.10 7.76
N MET A 340 16.56 11.15 7.85
CA MET A 340 15.69 12.24 7.44
C MET A 340 16.01 13.52 8.21
N LYS A 341 16.04 13.48 9.55
CA LYS A 341 16.36 14.64 10.40
C LYS A 341 17.73 15.22 10.06
N LYS A 342 18.73 14.35 9.85
CA LYS A 342 20.06 14.78 9.39
C LYS A 342 20.01 15.40 7.98
N GLY A 343 19.24 14.80 7.07
CA GLY A 343 19.07 15.30 5.72
C GLY A 343 18.36 16.64 5.66
N TYR A 344 17.32 16.81 6.46
CA TYR A 344 16.57 18.05 6.63
C TYR A 344 17.48 19.19 7.10
N GLU A 345 18.26 18.98 8.16
CA GLU A 345 19.20 20.01 8.64
C GLU A 345 20.27 20.36 7.61
N GLN A 346 20.69 19.41 6.78
CA GLN A 346 21.63 19.68 5.69
C GLN A 346 20.99 20.51 4.57
N ASP A 347 19.75 20.19 4.16
CA ASP A 347 19.06 20.93 3.10
C ASP A 347 18.69 22.33 3.57
N ARG A 348 18.19 22.47 4.80
CA ARG A 348 17.88 23.75 5.42
C ARG A 348 19.10 24.68 5.50
N LYS A 349 20.29 24.13 5.81
CA LYS A 349 21.54 24.92 5.84
C LYS A 349 22.04 25.33 4.45
N ASN A 350 21.75 24.54 3.43
CA ASN A 350 22.26 24.74 2.07
C ASN A 350 21.19 25.29 1.11
N ASP A 351 20.01 25.62 1.61
CA ASP A 351 18.84 26.04 0.84
C ASP A 351 18.50 25.11 -0.35
N ALA A 352 18.66 23.79 -0.16
CA ALA A 352 18.59 22.79 -1.24
C ALA A 352 17.29 21.95 -1.20
N ASN A 353 17.00 21.20 -2.28
CA ASN A 353 15.87 20.23 -2.34
C ASN A 353 14.47 20.86 -2.16
N LYS A 354 14.31 22.12 -2.60
CA LYS A 354 13.00 22.76 -2.70
C LYS A 354 12.24 22.18 -3.91
N PRO A 355 11.01 21.69 -3.74
CA PRO A 355 10.20 21.21 -4.85
C PRO A 355 9.78 22.38 -5.76
N LYS A 356 9.76 22.17 -7.08
CA LYS A 356 9.23 23.17 -8.03
C LYS A 356 7.72 23.34 -7.85
N TYR A 357 7.02 22.22 -7.72
CA TYR A 357 5.61 22.17 -7.38
C TYR A 357 5.35 21.17 -6.26
N ARG A 358 4.39 21.50 -5.40
CA ARG A 358 3.98 20.67 -4.27
C ARG A 358 2.59 20.12 -4.56
N ALA A 359 2.49 18.80 -4.54
CA ALA A 359 1.24 18.10 -4.71
C ALA A 359 0.87 17.27 -3.47
N ILE A 360 -0.42 17.04 -3.31
CA ILE A 360 -0.91 15.87 -2.56
C ILE A 360 -1.55 14.89 -3.54
N VAL A 361 -1.54 13.62 -3.17
CA VAL A 361 -2.37 12.60 -3.84
C VAL A 361 -3.66 12.44 -3.07
N TRP A 362 -4.78 12.40 -3.79
CA TRP A 362 -6.10 12.17 -3.24
C TRP A 362 -6.85 11.11 -4.03
N ALA A 363 -7.76 10.40 -3.34
CA ALA A 363 -8.36 9.14 -3.76
C ALA A 363 -7.33 8.00 -3.94
N CYS A 364 -7.84 6.79 -4.22
CA CYS A 364 -7.04 5.58 -4.32
C CYS A 364 -6.16 5.60 -5.57
N PRO A 365 -4.82 5.52 -5.46
CA PRO A 365 -3.91 5.41 -6.59
C PRO A 365 -4.10 4.13 -7.40
N ALA A 366 -3.60 4.14 -8.64
CA ALA A 366 -3.54 2.91 -9.43
C ALA A 366 -2.44 1.99 -8.88
N HIS A 367 -2.83 0.80 -8.40
CA HIS A 367 -1.89 -0.22 -7.94
C HIS A 367 -0.94 -0.64 -9.06
N TYR A 368 -1.43 -0.78 -10.29
CA TYR A 368 -0.55 -1.13 -11.43
C TYR A 368 0.44 -0.03 -11.82
N TYR A 369 0.36 1.16 -11.21
CA TYR A 369 1.27 2.29 -11.49
C TYR A 369 1.68 3.08 -10.25
N THR A 370 2.06 2.39 -9.18
CA THR A 370 2.46 3.00 -7.89
C THR A 370 3.62 4.02 -7.97
N ASN A 371 4.45 3.98 -9.04
CA ASN A 371 5.55 4.92 -9.23
C ASN A 371 5.16 6.21 -9.99
N PHE A 372 3.86 6.46 -10.23
CA PHE A 372 3.36 7.66 -10.90
C PHE A 372 3.89 8.96 -10.27
N THR A 373 3.94 9.04 -8.94
CA THR A 373 4.41 10.22 -8.21
C THR A 373 5.89 10.52 -8.48
N TYR A 374 6.74 9.49 -8.60
CA TYR A 374 8.12 9.66 -9.04
C TYR A 374 8.24 10.07 -10.51
N TRP A 375 7.37 9.53 -11.38
CA TRP A 375 7.30 9.98 -12.76
C TRP A 375 6.95 11.48 -12.85
N ALA A 376 5.94 11.94 -12.10
CA ALA A 376 5.55 13.36 -12.06
C ALA A 376 6.69 14.26 -11.54
N GLN A 377 7.43 13.79 -10.53
CA GLN A 377 8.62 14.47 -10.03
C GLN A 377 9.70 14.62 -11.11
N HIS A 378 10.02 13.54 -11.83
CA HIS A 378 11.10 13.56 -12.82
C HIS A 378 10.71 14.22 -14.14
N CYS A 379 9.47 14.09 -14.57
CA CYS A 379 8.99 14.68 -15.82
C CYS A 379 8.67 16.17 -15.66
N TRP A 380 8.08 16.58 -14.52
CA TRP A 380 7.48 17.91 -14.36
C TRP A 380 7.94 18.69 -13.12
N GLY A 381 8.75 18.09 -12.24
CA GLY A 381 9.19 18.73 -11.00
C GLY A 381 8.10 18.79 -9.91
N VAL A 382 7.04 17.99 -10.07
CA VAL A 382 5.92 17.93 -9.12
C VAL A 382 6.22 16.87 -8.07
N LYS A 383 6.48 17.31 -6.83
CA LYS A 383 6.80 16.42 -5.70
C LYS A 383 5.56 16.21 -4.84
N THR A 384 5.22 14.95 -4.57
CA THR A 384 4.06 14.59 -3.75
C THR A 384 4.44 14.56 -2.27
N MET A 385 3.90 15.50 -1.49
CA MET A 385 4.25 15.68 -0.07
C MET A 385 3.64 14.59 0.82
N VAL A 386 2.42 14.18 0.48
CA VAL A 386 1.64 13.19 1.19
C VAL A 386 0.65 12.53 0.23
N ASP A 387 0.25 11.33 0.58
CA ASP A 387 -0.75 10.53 -0.11
C ASP A 387 -1.89 10.21 0.86
N MET A 388 -3.14 10.28 0.40
CA MET A 388 -4.30 9.84 1.17
C MET A 388 -4.09 8.44 1.76
N GLU A 389 -3.44 7.53 1.03
CA GLU A 389 -3.22 6.14 1.48
C GLU A 389 -2.17 5.98 2.57
N CYS A 390 -1.36 7.01 2.88
CA CYS A 390 -0.54 7.01 4.09
C CYS A 390 -1.17 7.75 5.27
N MET A 391 -2.37 8.33 5.11
CA MET A 391 -3.11 8.97 6.21
C MET A 391 -3.83 7.94 7.09
N LEU A 392 -3.20 6.78 7.30
CA LEU A 392 -3.75 5.63 8.00
C LEU A 392 -3.46 5.76 9.47
N SER A 393 -4.54 5.69 10.26
CA SER A 393 -4.54 5.60 11.72
C SER A 393 -3.30 6.20 12.40
N HIS A 394 -3.28 7.52 12.50
CA HIS A 394 -2.23 8.29 13.16
C HIS A 394 -2.62 8.68 14.60
N HIS A 395 -3.59 7.97 15.18
CA HIS A 395 -4.02 8.13 16.58
C HIS A 395 -3.21 7.19 17.46
N PHE A 396 -2.72 7.69 18.59
CA PHE A 396 -1.96 6.90 19.56
C PHE A 396 -2.87 5.98 20.37
N MET A 397 -2.41 4.76 20.65
CA MET A 397 -3.07 3.84 21.56
C MET A 397 -2.73 4.18 23.00
N HIS A 398 -3.74 4.33 23.87
CA HIS A 398 -3.53 4.45 25.30
C HIS A 398 -2.99 3.13 25.87
N ILE A 399 -2.04 3.24 26.80
CA ILE A 399 -1.42 2.08 27.46
C ILE A 399 -1.78 2.12 28.94
N GLY A 400 -2.25 0.99 29.47
CA GLY A 400 -2.62 0.84 30.88
C GLY A 400 -4.10 1.06 31.17
N ASP A 401 -4.86 1.60 30.22
CA ASP A 401 -6.33 1.71 30.29
C ASP A 401 -6.96 0.78 29.24
N LYS A 402 -7.62 -0.28 29.71
CA LYS A 402 -8.20 -1.32 28.86
C LYS A 402 -9.37 -0.80 28.03
N ASP A 403 -10.23 0.02 28.62
CA ASP A 403 -11.45 0.49 27.98
C ASP A 403 -11.10 1.53 26.92
N GLN A 404 -10.23 2.47 27.28
CA GLN A 404 -9.75 3.48 26.33
C GLN A 404 -8.96 2.84 25.18
N ALA A 405 -8.13 1.83 25.44
CA ALA A 405 -7.38 1.20 24.37
C ALA A 405 -8.24 0.41 23.37
N MET A 406 -9.37 -0.14 23.81
CA MET A 406 -10.34 -0.75 22.89
C MET A 406 -11.01 0.31 22.00
N ILE A 407 -11.32 1.48 22.56
CA ILE A 407 -11.81 2.64 21.78
C ILE A 407 -10.75 3.09 20.77
N ASP A 408 -9.48 3.19 21.17
CA ASP A 408 -8.40 3.59 20.28
C ASP A 408 -8.19 2.57 19.15
N MET A 409 -8.28 1.28 19.45
CA MET A 409 -8.20 0.22 18.44
C MET A 409 -9.37 0.28 17.46
N ALA A 410 -10.59 0.56 17.94
CA ALA A 410 -11.75 0.80 17.08
C ALA A 410 -11.54 2.03 16.18
N LYS A 411 -11.14 3.17 16.75
CA LYS A 411 -10.84 4.39 15.99
C LYS A 411 -9.71 4.20 14.98
N SER A 412 -8.73 3.36 15.32
CA SER A 412 -7.63 3.04 14.43
C SER A 412 -8.13 2.31 13.20
N TYR A 413 -8.98 1.32 13.40
CA TYR A 413 -9.63 0.59 12.31
C TYR A 413 -10.61 1.46 11.52
N GLU A 414 -11.29 2.39 12.18
CA GLU A 414 -12.15 3.36 11.50
C GLU A 414 -11.38 4.26 10.53
N LYS A 415 -10.09 4.49 10.82
CA LYS A 415 -9.17 5.27 10.00
C LYS A 415 -8.17 4.40 9.23
N MET A 416 -8.57 3.20 8.83
CA MET A 416 -7.77 2.35 7.96
C MET A 416 -7.76 2.83 6.51
N MET A 417 -6.97 2.15 5.68
CA MET A 417 -6.85 2.37 4.25
C MET A 417 -8.20 2.47 3.56
N MET A 418 -8.32 3.41 2.62
CA MET A 418 -9.53 3.78 1.89
C MET A 418 -10.65 4.35 2.76
N ARG A 419 -11.01 3.67 3.84
CA ARG A 419 -12.12 3.99 4.74
C ARG A 419 -12.01 5.36 5.40
N SER A 420 -10.81 5.77 5.82
CA SER A 420 -10.59 7.03 6.54
C SER A 420 -11.19 8.24 5.82
N HIS A 421 -11.21 8.19 4.49
CA HIS A 421 -11.66 9.29 3.65
C HIS A 421 -12.84 8.95 2.74
N THR A 422 -13.11 7.67 2.44
CA THR A 422 -14.28 7.29 1.62
C THR A 422 -15.55 7.06 2.43
N ASN A 423 -15.45 7.00 3.76
CA ASN A 423 -16.58 6.75 4.66
C ASN A 423 -16.76 7.93 5.63
N GLY A 424 -17.95 8.05 6.22
CA GLY A 424 -18.27 9.11 7.19
C GLY A 424 -18.72 10.44 6.58
N GLY A 425 -19.17 10.42 5.32
CA GLY A 425 -19.79 11.54 4.62
C GLY A 425 -18.81 12.37 3.79
N TYR A 426 -19.35 13.33 3.02
CA TYR A 426 -18.56 14.12 2.06
C TYR A 426 -17.38 14.85 2.73
N ALA A 427 -17.55 15.33 3.96
CA ALA A 427 -16.54 16.08 4.70
C ALA A 427 -15.23 15.30 4.95
N ASN A 428 -15.29 13.96 4.97
CA ASN A 428 -14.10 13.13 5.20
C ASN A 428 -13.21 13.00 3.96
N SER A 429 -13.80 13.19 2.77
CA SER A 429 -13.08 13.23 1.51
C SER A 429 -12.80 14.67 1.08
N LEU A 430 -13.84 15.49 0.94
CA LEU A 430 -13.75 16.82 0.34
C LEU A 430 -13.08 17.84 1.27
N ASP A 431 -13.65 18.08 2.46
CA ASP A 431 -13.12 19.10 3.37
C ASP A 431 -11.73 18.72 3.89
N GLU A 432 -11.48 17.43 4.09
CA GLU A 432 -10.18 16.92 4.52
C GLU A 432 -9.09 17.11 3.45
N CYS A 433 -9.42 16.94 2.17
CA CYS A 433 -8.50 17.22 1.06
C CYS A 433 -7.95 18.64 1.15
N TRP A 434 -8.82 19.63 1.40
CA TRP A 434 -8.43 21.04 1.48
C TRP A 434 -7.59 21.34 2.71
N LYS A 435 -7.93 20.77 3.88
CA LYS A 435 -7.08 20.88 5.07
C LYS A 435 -5.69 20.30 4.83
N MET A 436 -5.58 19.22 4.06
CA MET A 436 -4.28 18.63 3.71
C MET A 436 -3.52 19.49 2.70
N CYS A 437 -4.21 20.10 1.73
CA CYS A 437 -3.58 21.09 0.83
C CYS A 437 -2.96 22.24 1.63
N GLU A 438 -3.70 22.81 2.59
CA GLU A 438 -3.21 23.87 3.47
C GLU A 438 -2.05 23.40 4.35
N LYS A 439 -2.22 22.27 5.05
CA LYS A 439 -1.20 21.70 5.95
C LYS A 439 0.14 21.46 5.25
N PHE A 440 0.09 20.90 4.04
CA PHE A 440 1.29 20.57 3.27
C PHE A 440 1.71 21.67 2.29
N ASN A 441 1.12 22.86 2.35
CA ASN A 441 1.39 23.96 1.42
C ASN A 441 1.44 23.46 -0.04
N ALA A 442 0.41 22.71 -0.44
CA ALA A 442 0.30 22.10 -1.75
C ALA A 442 -0.80 22.78 -2.55
N ASN A 443 -0.45 23.21 -3.76
CA ASN A 443 -1.36 23.88 -4.68
C ASN A 443 -1.79 22.98 -5.85
N ILE A 444 -1.29 21.74 -5.89
CA ILE A 444 -1.69 20.72 -6.85
C ILE A 444 -2.34 19.55 -6.10
N VAL A 445 -3.47 19.07 -6.60
CA VAL A 445 -4.05 17.80 -6.18
C VAL A 445 -3.99 16.84 -7.35
N ILE A 446 -3.22 15.76 -7.18
CA ILE A 446 -3.25 14.61 -8.08
C ILE A 446 -4.45 13.78 -7.64
N MET A 447 -5.57 13.94 -8.33
CA MET A 447 -6.82 13.29 -7.99
C MET A 447 -6.95 12.02 -8.84
N PHE A 448 -6.82 10.85 -8.21
CA PHE A 448 -7.00 9.60 -8.90
C PHE A 448 -8.49 9.33 -9.15
N ASP A 449 -8.86 9.31 -10.43
CA ASP A 449 -10.23 9.08 -10.89
C ASP A 449 -10.41 7.58 -11.17
N HIS A 450 -10.68 6.83 -10.09
CA HIS A 450 -10.97 5.41 -10.23
C HIS A 450 -12.34 5.25 -10.87
N VAL A 451 -12.36 4.78 -12.13
CA VAL A 451 -13.59 4.68 -12.96
C VAL A 451 -14.72 3.89 -12.30
N SER A 452 -14.38 2.87 -11.50
CA SER A 452 -15.35 1.99 -10.83
C SER A 452 -15.64 2.41 -9.37
N CYS A 453 -15.01 3.47 -8.86
CA CYS A 453 -15.20 3.98 -7.51
C CYS A 453 -16.40 4.93 -7.42
N LYS A 454 -17.55 4.39 -7.01
CA LYS A 454 -18.81 5.15 -6.85
C LYS A 454 -18.73 6.21 -5.73
N ASN A 455 -17.91 5.98 -4.69
CA ASN A 455 -17.77 6.90 -3.55
C ASN A 455 -17.14 8.25 -3.96
N VAL A 456 -16.03 8.20 -4.69
CA VAL A 456 -15.32 9.42 -5.12
C VAL A 456 -16.01 10.05 -6.33
N GLY A 457 -16.50 9.23 -7.27
CA GLY A 457 -17.24 9.71 -8.43
C GLY A 457 -18.46 10.57 -8.07
N GLY A 458 -19.14 10.28 -6.96
CA GLY A 458 -20.26 11.07 -6.45
C GLY A 458 -19.91 12.50 -5.99
N LEU A 459 -18.62 12.81 -5.78
CA LEU A 459 -18.15 14.12 -5.30
C LEU A 459 -17.46 14.95 -6.40
N HIS A 460 -17.35 14.42 -7.62
CA HIS A 460 -16.56 15.02 -8.71
C HIS A 460 -16.87 16.51 -8.94
N GLY A 461 -18.16 16.87 -9.05
CA GLY A 461 -18.58 18.25 -9.27
C GLY A 461 -18.23 19.21 -8.13
N LEU A 462 -18.34 18.76 -6.88
CA LEU A 462 -18.00 19.57 -5.70
C LEU A 462 -16.49 19.80 -5.59
N PHE A 463 -15.68 18.79 -5.90
CA PHE A 463 -14.24 18.92 -5.96
C PHE A 463 -13.80 19.98 -6.99
N GLU A 464 -14.38 19.95 -8.20
CA GLU A 464 -14.09 20.91 -9.28
C GLU A 464 -14.45 22.35 -8.92
N GLU A 465 -15.63 22.55 -8.35
CA GLU A 465 -16.09 23.88 -7.92
C GLU A 465 -15.19 24.44 -6.81
N GLN A 466 -14.97 23.65 -5.74
CA GLN A 466 -14.21 24.11 -4.59
C GLN A 466 -12.70 24.28 -4.87
N ALA A 467 -12.12 23.45 -5.74
CA ALA A 467 -10.73 23.61 -6.17
C ALA A 467 -10.54 24.96 -6.89
N ARG A 468 -11.48 25.32 -7.77
CA ARG A 468 -11.46 26.60 -8.50
C ARG A 468 -11.58 27.80 -7.58
N GLU A 469 -12.50 27.75 -6.61
CA GLU A 469 -12.65 28.80 -5.59
C GLU A 469 -11.38 29.02 -4.77
N ARG A 470 -10.63 27.95 -4.49
CA ARG A 470 -9.40 27.98 -3.67
C ARG A 470 -8.14 28.25 -4.48
N GLY A 471 -8.23 28.32 -5.81
CA GLY A 471 -7.06 28.43 -6.68
C GLY A 471 -6.16 27.20 -6.63
N ILE A 472 -6.72 26.03 -6.32
CA ILE A 472 -6.00 24.75 -6.30
C ILE A 472 -6.09 24.10 -7.68
N HIS A 473 -4.95 23.67 -8.21
CA HIS A 473 -4.87 22.93 -9.46
C HIS A 473 -5.17 21.46 -9.22
N MET A 474 -6.43 21.09 -9.37
CA MET A 474 -6.84 19.69 -9.34
C MET A 474 -6.69 19.06 -10.72
N ILE A 475 -6.02 17.90 -10.77
CA ILE A 475 -5.73 17.17 -12.00
C ILE A 475 -6.29 15.76 -11.84
N TRP A 476 -7.35 15.44 -12.59
CA TRP A 476 -7.95 14.11 -12.61
C TRP A 476 -7.12 13.14 -13.44
N ILE A 477 -6.76 12.02 -12.85
CA ILE A 477 -5.96 10.96 -13.45
C ILE A 477 -6.83 9.70 -13.55
N PRO A 478 -7.38 9.39 -14.74
CA PRO A 478 -8.24 8.23 -14.91
C PRO A 478 -7.45 6.95 -14.66
N HIS A 479 -8.03 5.99 -13.97
CA HIS A 479 -7.46 4.65 -13.80
C HIS A 479 -8.53 3.64 -13.40
N ASP A 480 -8.19 2.35 -13.45
CA ASP A 480 -9.08 1.27 -13.00
C ASP A 480 -8.40 0.36 -11.97
N LEU A 481 -7.75 1.01 -10.99
CA LEU A 481 -7.10 0.43 -9.82
C LEU A 481 -6.08 -0.70 -10.10
N MET A 482 -6.55 -1.91 -10.43
CA MET A 482 -5.75 -3.11 -10.72
C MET A 482 -5.85 -3.57 -12.19
N ASP A 483 -6.73 -2.97 -13.01
CA ASP A 483 -6.88 -3.30 -14.42
C ASP A 483 -6.27 -2.23 -15.34
N ALA A 484 -5.05 -2.49 -15.81
CA ALA A 484 -4.36 -1.61 -16.74
C ALA A 484 -4.94 -1.64 -18.17
N ARG A 485 -5.92 -2.52 -18.47
CA ARG A 485 -6.55 -2.66 -19.79
C ARG A 485 -7.65 -1.63 -20.01
N THR A 486 -8.33 -1.20 -18.95
CA THR A 486 -9.37 -0.17 -19.00
C THR A 486 -8.75 1.21 -19.20
N VAL A 487 -7.70 1.52 -18.43
CA VAL A 487 -6.93 2.76 -18.57
C VAL A 487 -5.44 2.46 -18.45
N SER A 488 -4.69 2.75 -19.50
CA SER A 488 -3.26 2.45 -19.52
C SER A 488 -2.44 3.46 -18.72
N ARG A 489 -1.24 3.06 -18.28
CA ARG A 489 -0.27 3.96 -17.65
C ARG A 489 0.09 5.17 -18.53
N ARG A 490 0.09 4.97 -19.85
CA ARG A 490 0.30 6.02 -20.84
C ARG A 490 -0.83 7.04 -20.80
N GLU A 491 -2.09 6.61 -20.79
CA GLU A 491 -3.25 7.51 -20.72
C GLU A 491 -3.27 8.32 -19.42
N MET A 492 -2.90 7.70 -18.28
CA MET A 492 -2.70 8.41 -17.01
C MET A 492 -1.67 9.53 -17.14
N ARG A 493 -0.51 9.24 -17.76
CA ARG A 493 0.53 10.25 -18.03
C ARG A 493 0.02 11.33 -18.96
N GLU A 494 -0.69 10.97 -20.03
CA GLU A 494 -1.24 11.91 -21.01
C GLU A 494 -2.23 12.91 -20.37
N ALA A 495 -3.09 12.46 -19.45
CA ALA A 495 -4.00 13.33 -18.69
C ALA A 495 -3.20 14.39 -17.91
N PHE A 496 -2.18 13.97 -17.16
CA PHE A 496 -1.32 14.89 -16.41
C PHE A 496 -0.50 15.81 -17.33
N ASN A 497 0.10 15.27 -18.39
CA ASN A 497 0.89 16.00 -19.37
C ASN A 497 0.09 17.13 -20.01
N LYS A 498 -1.17 16.86 -20.42
CA LYS A 498 -2.06 17.87 -21.01
C LYS A 498 -2.28 19.04 -20.06
N TYR A 499 -2.45 18.77 -18.76
CA TYR A 499 -2.62 19.82 -17.77
C TYR A 499 -1.33 20.65 -17.59
N MET A 500 -0.18 20.00 -17.47
CA MET A 500 1.11 20.69 -17.33
C MET A 500 1.45 21.57 -18.55
N ILE A 501 1.16 21.09 -19.76
CA ILE A 501 1.44 21.82 -21.00
C ILE A 501 0.44 22.95 -21.22
N ASN A 502 -0.86 22.72 -21.05
CA ASN A 502 -1.87 23.69 -21.46
C ASN A 502 -2.22 24.70 -20.36
N VAL A 503 -2.23 24.27 -19.09
CA VAL A 503 -2.61 25.12 -17.95
C VAL A 503 -1.38 25.77 -17.33
N PHE A 504 -0.38 24.97 -16.94
CA PHE A 504 0.86 25.50 -16.36
C PHE A 504 1.81 26.10 -17.40
N ARG A 505 1.63 25.79 -18.69
CA ARG A 505 2.53 26.22 -19.79
C ARG A 505 3.97 25.80 -19.56
N GLU A 506 4.13 24.64 -18.93
CA GLU A 506 5.42 24.14 -18.50
C GLU A 506 6.13 23.34 -19.58
N LYS A 507 7.47 23.28 -19.46
CA LYS A 507 8.31 22.41 -20.27
C LYS A 507 8.76 21.21 -19.45
N PRO A 508 8.73 19.98 -19.99
CA PRO A 508 9.16 18.80 -19.26
C PRO A 508 10.65 18.90 -18.92
N LEU A 509 11.01 18.52 -17.70
CA LEU A 509 12.41 18.42 -17.25
C LEU A 509 13.15 17.31 -18.02
N ASP A 510 12.43 16.21 -18.29
CA ASP A 510 12.88 15.13 -19.17
C ASP A 510 11.84 14.88 -20.27
N PRO A 511 12.05 15.40 -21.50
CA PRO A 511 11.14 15.17 -22.62
C PRO A 511 10.93 13.69 -22.97
N THR A 512 11.88 12.80 -22.59
CA THR A 512 11.73 11.37 -22.86
C THR A 512 10.71 10.69 -21.96
N LEU A 513 10.29 11.32 -20.85
CA LEU A 513 9.26 10.81 -19.96
C LEU A 513 7.85 11.26 -20.32
N VAL A 514 7.69 12.17 -21.30
CA VAL A 514 6.36 12.65 -21.72
C VAL A 514 5.58 11.53 -22.40
N ASP A 515 6.20 10.86 -23.38
CA ASP A 515 5.59 9.75 -24.11
C ASP A 515 6.62 8.63 -24.29
N TYR A 516 6.33 7.48 -23.69
CA TYR A 516 7.12 6.27 -23.77
C TYR A 516 6.22 5.04 -23.60
N GLU A 517 6.64 3.93 -24.21
CA GLU A 517 5.93 2.66 -24.16
C GLU A 517 6.36 1.83 -22.95
N ASP A 518 5.40 1.54 -22.07
CA ASP A 518 5.57 0.69 -20.88
C ASP A 518 4.43 -0.32 -20.72
N THR A 519 3.64 -0.56 -21.76
CA THR A 519 2.48 -1.48 -21.76
C THR A 519 2.85 -2.92 -21.37
N LEU A 520 4.05 -3.40 -21.73
CA LEU A 520 4.55 -4.73 -21.34
C LEU A 520 5.42 -4.72 -20.09
N ALA A 521 5.86 -3.55 -19.61
CA ALA A 521 6.73 -3.50 -18.43
C ALA A 521 6.00 -4.19 -17.26
N TRP A 522 6.71 -5.01 -16.48
CA TRP A 522 6.19 -5.34 -15.14
C TRP A 522 5.89 -4.06 -14.42
#